data_AF-A0A2H0CU10-F1
#
_entry.id   AF-A0A2H0CU10-F1
#
_cell.length_a   1.000
_cell.length_b   1.000
_cell.length_c   1.000
_cell.angle_alpha   90.00
_cell.angle_beta   90.00
_cell.angle_gamma   90.00
#
_symmetry.space_group_name_H-M   'P 1'
#
loop_
_entity.id
_entity.type
_entity.pdbx_description
1 polymer ?
#
loop_
_entity_poly.entity_id
_entity_poly.type
_entity_poly.pdbx_seq_one_letter_code
_entity_poly.pdbx_strand_id
1 'polypeptide(L)'
;MGFETGQSVNQHEIPAFRPEDIDEAREYILARYEKGERPVVTVKKRYLSVLSRGLAPHATWVPEAGDMLVGTFGREALLPEGEERVAVHVLDIDPRHIEPRFTGPDNAFHGVVALSGPIPPERLGF
;
A
#
# COMPACT_ATOMS: atom_id res chain seq x y z
N MET A 1 40.34 17.97 -29.27
CA MET A 1 39.28 16.94 -29.44
C MET A 1 38.59 16.79 -28.10
N GLY A 2 37.47 17.47 -27.92
CA GLY A 2 36.68 17.41 -26.69
C GLY A 2 35.67 16.28 -26.82
N PHE A 3 35.62 15.39 -25.82
CA PHE A 3 34.59 14.38 -25.70
C PHE A 3 33.49 14.95 -24.80
N GLU A 4 32.33 15.20 -25.40
CA GLU A 4 31.09 15.53 -24.70
C GLU A 4 30.62 14.27 -23.96
N THR A 5 30.78 14.25 -22.64
CA THR A 5 30.22 13.18 -21.80
C THR A 5 28.77 13.50 -21.47
N GLY A 6 27.89 12.73 -22.10
CA GLY A 6 26.56 12.30 -21.67
C GLY A 6 25.89 13.06 -20.52
N GLN A 7 24.83 13.78 -20.87
CA GLN A 7 23.78 14.12 -19.93
C GLN A 7 23.24 12.84 -19.29
N SER A 8 23.54 12.63 -18.00
CA SER A 8 22.82 11.68 -17.17
C SER A 8 21.36 12.11 -17.14
N VAL A 9 20.50 11.27 -17.71
CA VAL A 9 19.06 11.37 -17.60
C VAL A 9 18.71 11.31 -16.12
N ASN A 10 18.35 12.46 -15.54
CA ASN A 10 17.68 12.50 -14.25
C ASN A 10 16.39 11.70 -14.41
N GLN A 11 16.39 10.51 -13.80
CA GLN A 11 15.19 9.75 -13.52
C GLN A 11 14.19 10.74 -12.93
N HIS A 12 13.01 10.83 -13.55
CA HIS A 12 11.95 11.70 -13.08
C HIS A 12 11.64 11.35 -11.62
N GLU A 13 12.22 12.08 -10.69
CA GLU A 13 11.62 12.33 -9.40
C GLU A 13 10.29 13.01 -9.72
N ILE A 14 9.24 12.20 -9.87
CA ILE A 14 7.88 12.69 -9.70
C ILE A 14 7.95 13.36 -8.32
N PRO A 15 7.76 14.69 -8.22
CA PRO A 15 7.82 15.37 -6.93
C PRO A 15 6.93 14.56 -6.00
N ALA A 16 7.48 14.13 -4.87
CA ALA A 16 6.76 13.33 -3.90
C ALA A 16 5.54 14.14 -3.49
N PHE A 17 4.41 13.88 -4.14
CA PHE A 17 3.14 14.49 -3.80
C PHE A 17 2.88 14.04 -2.37
N ARG A 18 2.92 15.00 -1.45
CA ARG A 18 2.67 14.80 -0.04
C ARG A 18 1.30 15.39 0.21
N PRO A 19 0.25 14.56 0.25
CA PRO A 19 -1.07 15.04 0.63
C PRO A 19 -0.97 15.70 2.00
N GLU A 20 -1.40 16.94 2.10
CA GLU A 20 -1.42 17.69 3.37
C GLU A 20 -2.71 17.39 4.15
N ASP A 21 -3.74 16.87 3.48
CA ASP A 21 -5.01 16.47 4.08
C ASP A 21 -5.60 15.16 3.51
N ILE A 22 -6.66 14.70 4.16
CA ILE A 22 -7.30 13.42 3.87
C ILE A 22 -7.95 13.38 2.48
N ASP A 23 -8.42 14.51 1.96
CA ASP A 23 -9.12 14.58 0.68
C ASP A 23 -8.10 14.56 -0.47
N GLU A 24 -6.99 15.28 -0.35
CA GLU A 24 -5.85 15.16 -1.27
C GLU A 24 -5.29 13.73 -1.31
N ALA A 25 -5.24 13.05 -0.16
CA ALA A 25 -4.75 11.67 -0.09
C ALA A 25 -5.71 10.70 -0.80
N ARG A 26 -7.03 10.93 -0.70
CA ARG A 26 -8.04 10.16 -1.44
C ARG A 26 -7.94 10.39 -2.93
N GLU A 27 -7.78 11.64 -3.38
CA GLU A 27 -7.57 11.97 -4.78
C GLU A 27 -6.30 11.30 -5.33
N TYR A 28 -5.21 11.33 -4.56
CA TYR A 28 -3.97 10.62 -4.91
C TYR A 28 -4.20 9.12 -5.09
N ILE A 29 -4.89 8.48 -4.13
CA ILE A 29 -5.22 7.05 -4.19
C ILE A 29 -6.06 6.77 -5.43
N LEU A 30 -7.11 7.56 -5.69
CA LEU A 30 -7.99 7.36 -6.84
C LEU A 30 -7.23 7.48 -8.16
N ALA A 31 -6.47 8.55 -8.37
CA ALA A 31 -5.72 8.79 -9.60
C ALA A 31 -4.68 7.69 -9.90
N ARG A 32 -4.10 7.10 -8.85
CA ARG A 32 -3.15 5.99 -8.95
C ARG A 32 -3.85 4.66 -9.17
N TYR A 33 -4.99 4.44 -8.53
CA TYR A 33 -5.84 3.27 -8.71
C TYR A 33 -6.33 3.15 -10.15
N GLU A 34 -6.73 4.27 -10.76
CA GLU A 34 -7.12 4.39 -12.17
C GLU A 34 -5.98 4.04 -13.14
N LYS A 35 -4.72 4.26 -12.73
CA LYS A 35 -3.52 3.84 -13.47
C LYS A 35 -3.17 2.36 -13.30
N GLY A 36 -3.98 1.61 -12.53
CA GLY A 36 -3.79 0.18 -12.29
C GLY A 36 -3.03 -0.15 -11.00
N GLU A 37 -2.65 0.84 -10.18
CA GLU A 37 -2.04 0.56 -8.88
C GLU A 37 -3.05 -0.08 -7.93
N ARG A 38 -2.56 -0.98 -7.07
CA ARG A 38 -3.40 -1.77 -6.16
C ARG A 38 -2.81 -1.77 -4.76
N PRO A 39 -3.65 -1.82 -3.72
CA PRO A 39 -3.15 -1.92 -2.35
C PRO A 39 -2.45 -3.26 -2.13
N VAL A 40 -1.45 -3.25 -1.27
CA VAL A 40 -0.69 -4.43 -0.87
C VAL A 40 -0.79 -4.61 0.63
N VAL A 41 -1.24 -5.78 1.06
CA VAL A 41 -1.31 -6.17 2.47
C VAL A 41 -0.18 -7.16 2.75
N THR A 42 0.54 -6.99 3.85
CA THR A 42 1.58 -7.95 4.24
C THR A 42 1.11 -8.85 5.38
N VAL A 43 1.10 -10.16 5.14
CA VAL A 43 0.67 -11.15 6.13
C VAL A 43 1.84 -12.04 6.55
N LYS A 44 1.82 -12.55 7.78
CA LYS A 44 2.84 -13.52 8.23
C LYS A 44 2.75 -14.76 7.34
N LYS A 45 3.90 -15.25 6.88
CA LYS A 45 4.00 -16.40 5.96
C LYS A 45 3.29 -17.66 6.47
N ARG A 46 3.25 -17.86 7.80
CA ARG A 46 2.50 -18.95 8.44
C ARG A 46 0.99 -18.97 8.13
N TYR A 47 0.43 -17.84 7.70
CA TYR A 47 -0.98 -17.70 7.32
C TYR A 47 -1.23 -17.84 5.81
N LEU A 48 -0.19 -18.12 5.00
CA LEU A 48 -0.32 -18.27 3.54
C LEU A 48 -1.41 -19.30 3.17
N SER A 49 -1.47 -20.45 3.86
CA SER A 49 -2.48 -21.48 3.61
C SER A 49 -3.91 -21.02 3.89
N VAL A 50 -4.08 -20.04 4.78
CA VAL A 50 -5.38 -19.50 5.19
C VAL A 50 -5.87 -18.41 4.23
N LEU A 51 -4.99 -17.83 3.40
CA LEU A 51 -5.38 -16.83 2.38
C LEU A 51 -6.39 -17.38 1.37
N SER A 52 -6.47 -18.71 1.22
CA SER A 52 -7.54 -19.38 0.47
C SER A 52 -8.96 -19.06 0.98
N ARG A 53 -9.09 -18.51 2.20
CA ARG A 53 -10.35 -18.05 2.80
C ARG A 53 -10.55 -16.54 2.69
N GLY A 54 -9.62 -15.83 2.06
CA GLY A 54 -9.59 -14.37 1.99
C GLY A 54 -8.80 -13.71 3.12
N LEU A 55 -8.82 -12.37 3.13
CA LEU A 55 -8.31 -11.53 4.21
C LEU A 55 -9.48 -11.04 5.07
N ALA A 56 -9.28 -10.98 6.38
CA ALA A 56 -10.25 -10.41 7.31
C ALA A 56 -9.58 -9.32 8.16
N PRO A 57 -10.35 -8.42 8.81
CA PRO A 57 -9.79 -7.30 9.55
C PRO A 57 -8.81 -7.65 10.68
N HIS A 58 -8.75 -8.90 11.14
CA HIS A 58 -7.73 -9.36 12.10
C HIS A 58 -6.34 -9.64 11.48
N ALA A 59 -6.18 -9.48 10.16
CA ALA A 59 -4.95 -9.80 9.43
C ALA A 59 -3.94 -8.63 9.39
N THR A 60 -3.89 -7.80 10.43
CA THR A 60 -2.98 -6.66 10.51
C THR A 60 -1.62 -7.02 11.10
N TRP A 61 -0.60 -6.29 10.66
CA TRP A 61 0.73 -6.30 11.25
C TRP A 61 0.99 -5.12 12.17
N VAL A 62 0.15 -4.07 12.07
CA VAL A 62 0.28 -2.84 12.84
C VAL A 62 -0.45 -3.05 14.18
N PRO A 63 0.26 -3.09 15.32
CA PRO A 63 -0.35 -3.40 16.62
C PRO A 63 -1.46 -2.41 17.03
N GLU A 64 -1.32 -1.15 16.64
CA GLU A 64 -2.24 -0.06 16.98
C GLU A 64 -3.49 -0.01 16.10
N ALA A 65 -3.53 -0.79 15.01
CA ALA A 65 -4.61 -0.73 14.03
C ALA A 65 -5.89 -1.47 14.46
N GLY A 66 -5.87 -2.26 15.53
CA GLY A 66 -7.04 -3.01 15.99
C GLY A 66 -7.58 -3.98 14.93
N ASP A 67 -8.91 -4.19 14.92
CA ASP A 67 -9.62 -5.04 13.96
C ASP A 67 -9.79 -4.33 12.60
N MET A 68 -8.67 -3.95 11.97
CA MET A 68 -8.64 -3.29 10.67
C MET A 68 -7.67 -3.98 9.72
N LEU A 69 -8.05 -4.11 8.45
CA LEU A 69 -7.12 -4.54 7.41
C LEU A 69 -6.26 -3.36 6.96
N VAL A 70 -4.95 -3.45 7.16
CA VAL A 70 -4.00 -2.37 6.82
C VAL A 70 -3.07 -2.83 5.72
N GLY A 71 -2.86 -1.96 4.73
CA GLY A 71 -1.92 -2.18 3.63
C GLY A 71 -1.14 -0.93 3.28
N THR A 72 -0.34 -1.05 2.24
CA THR A 72 0.39 0.03 1.60
C THR A 72 -0.17 0.29 0.20
N PHE A 73 -0.08 1.55 -0.25
CA PHE A 73 -0.56 1.98 -1.55
C PHE A 73 0.41 3.01 -2.15
N GLY A 74 0.72 2.88 -3.44
CA GLY A 74 1.63 3.81 -4.14
C GLY A 74 3.09 3.77 -3.69
N ARG A 75 3.49 2.69 -3.01
CA ARG A 75 4.86 2.45 -2.53
C ARG A 75 5.13 0.96 -2.40
N GLU A 76 6.39 0.62 -2.17
CA GLU A 76 6.79 -0.74 -1.82
C GLU A 76 6.14 -1.18 -0.49
N ALA A 77 5.78 -2.46 -0.44
CA ALA A 77 5.15 -3.07 0.72
C ALA A 77 6.08 -3.04 1.93
N LEU A 78 5.53 -2.65 3.08
CA LEU A 78 6.29 -2.64 4.33
C LEU A 78 6.44 -4.08 4.85
N LEU A 79 7.69 -4.55 4.89
CA LEU A 79 8.10 -5.84 5.44
C LEU A 79 8.96 -5.60 6.70
N PRO A 80 8.37 -5.66 7.90
CA PRO A 80 9.10 -5.53 9.16
C PRO A 80 10.28 -6.50 9.25
N GLU A 81 11.42 -5.99 9.71
CA GLU A 81 12.61 -6.81 9.95
C GLU A 81 12.34 -7.90 11.00
N GLY A 82 12.90 -9.09 10.80
CA GLY A 82 12.75 -10.22 11.72
C GLY A 82 11.44 -11.01 11.60
N GLU A 83 10.54 -10.63 10.69
CA GLU A 83 9.31 -11.38 10.42
C GLU A 83 9.25 -11.90 8.98
N GLU A 84 9.05 -13.21 8.80
CA GLU A 84 8.72 -13.76 7.48
C GLU A 84 7.28 -13.39 7.09
N ARG A 85 7.16 -12.45 6.15
CA ARG A 85 5.88 -12.01 5.59
C ARG A 85 5.83 -12.21 4.08
N VAL A 86 4.61 -12.31 3.57
CA VAL A 86 4.30 -12.33 2.15
C VAL A 86 3.47 -11.10 1.80
N ALA A 87 3.75 -10.51 0.65
CA ALA A 87 2.97 -9.42 0.09
C ALA A 87 1.77 -9.99 -0.65
N VAL A 88 0.58 -9.46 -0.37
CA VAL A 88 -0.68 -9.86 -0.98
C VAL A 88 -1.29 -8.64 -1.66
N HIS A 89 -1.33 -8.67 -2.98
CA HIS A 89 -1.96 -7.63 -3.79
C HIS A 89 -3.48 -7.80 -3.74
N VAL A 90 -4.19 -6.71 -3.46
CA VAL A 90 -5.66 -6.66 -3.54
C VAL A 90 -6.02 -6.21 -4.95
N LEU A 91 -6.29 -7.18 -5.83
CA LEU A 91 -6.48 -6.97 -7.26
C LEU A 91 -7.77 -6.21 -7.57
N ASP A 92 -8.80 -6.43 -6.76
CA ASP A 92 -10.12 -5.83 -6.90
C ASP A 92 -10.65 -5.37 -5.54
N ILE A 93 -10.86 -4.08 -5.41
CA ILE A 93 -11.52 -3.41 -4.28
C ILE A 93 -12.00 -2.06 -4.78
N ASP A 94 -13.22 -1.66 -4.44
CA ASP A 94 -13.70 -0.33 -4.79
C ASP A 94 -12.85 0.72 -4.06
N PRO A 95 -12.28 1.71 -4.77
CA PRO A 95 -11.36 2.68 -4.18
C PRO A 95 -11.97 3.49 -3.02
N ARG A 96 -13.31 3.58 -2.93
CA ARG A 96 -14.00 4.22 -1.79
C ARG A 96 -13.84 3.45 -0.49
N HIS A 97 -13.43 2.18 -0.55
CA HIS A 97 -13.11 1.34 0.60
C HIS A 97 -11.62 1.35 0.96
N ILE A 98 -10.82 2.19 0.30
CA ILE A 98 -9.41 2.44 0.60
C ILE A 98 -9.31 3.79 1.32
N GLU A 99 -9.10 3.76 2.62
CA GLU A 99 -8.98 4.97 3.43
C GLU A 99 -7.51 5.31 3.70
N PRO A 100 -7.03 6.52 3.34
CA PRO A 100 -5.68 6.93 3.69
C PRO A 100 -5.52 7.04 5.21
N ARG A 101 -4.35 6.65 5.71
CA ARG A 101 -3.98 6.78 7.11
C ARG A 101 -2.78 7.70 7.23
N PHE A 102 -2.97 8.72 8.05
CA PHE A 102 -1.92 9.64 8.47
C PHE A 102 -1.30 9.02 9.72
N THR A 103 -0.02 8.69 9.64
CA THR A 103 0.68 7.87 10.63
C THR A 103 2.04 8.45 10.95
N GLY A 104 2.61 8.07 12.09
CA GLY A 104 3.93 8.57 12.51
C GLY A 104 3.86 9.91 13.24
N PRO A 105 5.02 10.42 13.69
CA PRO A 105 5.09 11.62 14.52
C PRO A 105 4.79 12.92 13.75
N ASP A 106 4.91 12.90 12.42
CA ASP A 106 4.61 14.03 11.54
C ASP A 106 3.15 14.09 11.10
N ASN A 107 2.35 13.07 11.44
CA ASN A 107 0.94 12.94 11.05
C ASN A 107 0.73 13.21 9.55
N ALA A 108 1.57 12.62 8.70
CA ALA A 108 1.49 12.74 7.24
C ALA A 108 1.05 11.43 6.57
N PHE A 109 0.58 11.51 5.33
CA PHE A 109 0.28 10.33 4.53
C PHE A 109 1.54 9.71 3.95
N HIS A 110 1.89 8.52 4.43
CA HIS A 110 3.08 7.77 4.00
C HIS A 110 2.73 6.57 3.10
N GLY A 111 1.57 6.60 2.43
CA GLY A 111 1.10 5.47 1.63
C GLY A 111 0.47 4.34 2.45
N VAL A 112 0.18 4.55 3.73
CA VAL A 112 -0.53 3.57 4.58
C VAL A 112 -2.02 3.73 4.37
N VAL A 113 -2.72 2.63 4.12
CA VAL A 113 -4.17 2.64 3.87
C VAL A 113 -4.88 1.60 4.73
N ALA A 114 -6.08 1.94 5.17
CA ALA A 114 -7.02 0.99 5.74
C ALA A 114 -7.98 0.50 4.64
N LEU A 115 -8.27 -0.79 4.65
CA LEU A 115 -9.16 -1.44 3.68
C LEU A 115 -10.40 -1.93 4.41
N SER A 116 -11.59 -1.63 3.87
CA SER A 116 -12.84 -2.07 4.47
C SER A 116 -13.16 -3.54 4.17
N GLY A 117 -13.67 -4.23 5.18
CA GLY A 117 -14.29 -5.54 5.08
C GLY A 117 -13.32 -6.72 4.97
N PRO A 118 -13.84 -7.95 4.96
CA PRO A 118 -13.09 -9.08 4.48
C PRO A 118 -12.92 -8.98 2.95
N ILE A 119 -11.71 -9.25 2.46
CA ILE A 119 -11.40 -9.32 1.03
C ILE A 119 -11.41 -10.79 0.63
N PRO A 120 -12.34 -11.23 -0.24
CA PRO A 120 -12.45 -12.63 -0.60
C PRO A 120 -11.24 -13.07 -1.46
N PRO A 121 -10.91 -14.38 -1.45
CA PRO A 121 -9.67 -14.89 -2.03
C PRO A 121 -9.52 -14.63 -3.53
N GLU A 122 -10.62 -14.63 -4.29
CA GLU A 122 -10.63 -14.35 -5.73
C GLU A 122 -10.21 -12.91 -6.09
N ARG A 123 -10.15 -12.01 -5.12
CA ARG A 123 -9.67 -10.62 -5.28
C ARG A 123 -8.22 -10.43 -4.84
N LEU A 124 -7.52 -11.52 -4.50
CA LEU A 124 -6.13 -11.48 -4.03
C LEU A 124 -5.18 -12.01 -5.11
N GLY A 125 -3.98 -11.43 -5.18
CA GLY A 125 -2.87 -11.92 -5.99
C GLY A 125 -1.60 -11.97 -5.14
N PHE A 126 -0.94 -13.13 -5.09
CA PHE A 126 0.26 -13.36 -4.28
C PHE A 126 1.09 -14.52 -4.84
#